data_AF-A0A952KL07-F1
#
_entry.id   AF-A0A952KL07-F1
#
_cell.length_a   1.000
_cell.length_b   1.000
_cell.length_c   1.000
_cell.angle_alpha   90.00
_cell.angle_beta   90.00
_cell.angle_gamma   90.00
#
_symmetry.space_group_name_H-M   'P 1'
#
loop_
_entity.id
_entity.type
_entity.pdbx_description
1 polymer ?
#
loop_
_entity_poly.entity_id
_entity_poly.type
_entity_poly.pdbx_seq_one_letter_code
_entity_poly.pdbx_strand_id
1 'polypeptide(L)'
;KTIPNDFSKDRQVAILRNGTYGDGYKIAFESPRFWEEDQVYGGLSFTDRDTFITWYPSAGFHQPRGVIVAGYSFDGRMGARSFADQVAYARGTVDRLHPGKAGLMTAPIAVQWSKMPYSFGLESNMASENPDDYTLLSDGDGPFYFAGEHLSHVGAWQQGAFVSSHRVVGLIAERQKSLKA
;
A
#
# COMPACT_ATOMS: atom_id res chain seq x y z
N LYS A 1 7.70 2.04 16.90
CA LYS A 1 8.61 2.87 17.73
C LYS A 1 8.51 2.61 19.24
N THR A 2 7.51 1.85 19.72
CA THR A 2 7.23 1.68 21.16
C THR A 2 7.32 0.23 21.66
N ILE A 3 7.77 -0.71 20.82
CA ILE A 3 7.93 -2.12 21.19
C ILE A 3 9.28 -2.28 21.91
N PRO A 4 9.29 -2.71 23.19
CA PRO A 4 10.54 -3.02 23.89
C PRO A 4 11.36 -4.05 23.13
N ASN A 5 12.66 -3.80 22.98
CA ASN A 5 13.60 -4.67 22.28
C ASN A 5 15.01 -4.48 22.85
N ASP A 6 15.88 -5.45 22.57
CA ASP A 6 17.28 -5.50 22.98
C ASP A 6 18.25 -5.41 21.79
N PHE A 7 17.78 -4.89 20.64
CA PHE A 7 18.63 -4.67 19.47
C PHE A 7 19.81 -3.76 19.80
N SER A 8 20.91 -3.92 19.06
CA SER A 8 22.05 -3.03 19.17
C SER A 8 21.68 -1.58 18.88
N LYS A 9 22.37 -0.64 19.54
CA LYS A 9 21.98 0.78 19.59
C LYS A 9 21.86 1.42 18.21
N ASP A 10 22.74 1.05 17.29
CA ASP A 10 22.72 1.51 15.90
C ASP A 10 21.46 1.02 15.15
N ARG A 11 21.04 -0.25 15.33
CA ARG A 11 19.78 -0.74 14.77
C ARG A 11 18.56 -0.09 15.39
N GLN A 12 18.56 0.16 16.70
CA GLN A 12 17.47 0.92 17.35
C GLN A 12 17.31 2.32 16.74
N VAL A 13 18.41 3.02 16.51
CA VAL A 13 18.41 4.34 15.87
C VAL A 13 17.91 4.26 14.43
N ALA A 14 18.40 3.30 13.65
CA ALA A 14 17.98 3.10 12.26
C ALA A 14 16.47 2.78 12.17
N ILE A 15 15.95 1.91 13.05
CA ILE A 15 14.51 1.59 13.12
C ILE A 15 13.69 2.84 13.49
N LEU A 16 14.15 3.67 14.42
CA LEU A 16 13.44 4.88 14.81
C LEU A 16 13.38 5.93 13.69
N ARG A 17 14.46 6.04 12.91
CA ARG A 17 14.56 6.96 11.76
C ARG A 17 13.66 6.51 10.61
N ASN A 18 13.66 5.22 10.29
CA ASN A 18 12.98 4.67 9.10
C ASN A 18 11.61 4.04 9.38
N GLY A 19 11.21 3.93 10.66
CA GLY A 19 9.95 3.31 11.06
C GLY A 19 8.70 4.16 10.80
N THR A 20 8.73 5.05 9.82
CA THR A 20 7.58 5.80 9.31
C THR A 20 7.45 5.50 7.82
N TYR A 21 6.26 5.12 7.38
CA TYR A 21 5.98 4.73 6.00
C TYR A 21 5.25 5.84 5.26
N GLY A 22 5.37 5.86 3.94
CA GLY A 22 4.51 6.66 3.06
C GLY A 22 3.05 6.26 3.24
N ASP A 23 2.13 7.15 2.91
CA ASP A 23 0.70 6.90 3.05
C ASP A 23 0.06 6.46 1.71
N GLY A 24 -1.19 6.05 1.75
CA GLY A 24 -2.00 5.80 0.58
C GLY A 24 -3.41 5.43 0.96
N TYR A 25 -4.31 5.47 0.00
CA TYR A 25 -5.70 5.13 0.26
C TYR A 25 -6.38 4.47 -0.93
N LYS A 26 -7.48 3.77 -0.65
CA LYS A 26 -8.46 3.36 -1.65
C LYS A 26 -9.87 3.63 -1.17
N ILE A 27 -10.73 4.13 -2.05
CA ILE A 27 -12.16 4.31 -1.81
C ILE A 27 -12.90 3.54 -2.89
N ALA A 28 -13.80 2.65 -2.51
CA ALA A 28 -14.50 1.77 -3.44
C ALA A 28 -15.99 1.69 -3.15
N PHE A 29 -16.74 1.30 -4.19
CA PHE A 29 -18.18 1.19 -4.18
C PHE A 29 -18.61 -0.02 -4.99
N GLU A 30 -19.70 -0.65 -4.59
CA GLU A 30 -20.43 -1.56 -5.46
C GLU A 30 -21.36 -0.74 -6.37
N SER A 31 -21.50 -1.11 -7.64
CA SER A 31 -22.40 -0.40 -8.57
C SER A 31 -22.81 -1.31 -9.74
N PRO A 32 -23.90 -1.01 -10.47
CA PRO A 32 -24.06 -1.53 -11.83
C PRO A 32 -22.84 -1.17 -12.67
N ARG A 33 -22.49 -2.03 -13.63
CA ARG A 33 -21.29 -1.83 -14.47
C ARG A 33 -21.52 -0.81 -15.58
N PHE A 34 -22.01 0.38 -15.23
CA PHE A 34 -22.32 1.45 -16.18
C PHE A 34 -21.13 1.85 -17.05
N TRP A 35 -19.90 1.66 -16.55
CA TRP A 35 -18.67 1.94 -17.29
C TRP A 35 -18.50 1.04 -18.52
N GLU A 36 -19.09 -0.16 -18.54
CA GLU A 36 -19.07 -1.05 -19.71
C GLU A 36 -20.00 -0.57 -20.83
N GLU A 37 -21.07 0.17 -20.49
CA GLU A 37 -21.92 0.86 -21.48
C GLU A 37 -21.08 1.88 -22.26
N ASP A 38 -20.17 2.57 -21.56
CA ASP A 38 -19.19 3.52 -22.10
C ASP A 38 -17.96 2.83 -22.74
N GLN A 39 -18.02 1.51 -22.95
CA GLN A 39 -16.95 0.69 -23.53
C GLN A 39 -15.65 0.63 -22.70
N VAL A 40 -15.73 0.84 -21.39
CA VAL A 40 -14.58 0.70 -20.48
C VAL A 40 -14.57 -0.71 -19.88
N TYR A 41 -13.55 -1.52 -20.18
CA TYR A 41 -13.40 -2.89 -19.68
C TYR A 41 -12.08 -3.05 -18.90
N GLY A 42 -12.11 -2.73 -17.61
CA GLY A 42 -10.92 -2.67 -16.77
C GLY A 42 -10.10 -1.39 -17.01
N GLY A 43 -8.90 -1.34 -16.43
CA GLY A 43 -7.99 -0.20 -16.57
C GLY A 43 -8.26 0.96 -15.61
N LEU A 44 -7.61 2.09 -15.89
CA LEU A 44 -7.53 3.25 -15.00
C LEU A 44 -7.92 4.54 -15.75
N SER A 45 -8.76 5.35 -15.12
CA SER A 45 -8.95 6.76 -15.47
C SER A 45 -8.18 7.63 -14.48
N PHE A 46 -7.47 8.62 -14.99
CA PHE A 46 -6.71 9.59 -14.19
C PHE A 46 -7.44 10.93 -14.14
N THR A 47 -7.43 11.56 -12.98
CA THR A 47 -8.10 12.83 -12.72
C THR A 47 -7.15 13.78 -11.99
N ASP A 48 -7.37 15.08 -12.15
CA ASP A 48 -6.69 16.14 -11.40
C ASP A 48 -7.26 16.35 -9.98
N ARG A 49 -8.31 15.60 -9.64
CA ARG A 49 -8.98 15.64 -8.34
C ARG A 49 -8.19 14.85 -7.29
N ASP A 50 -8.48 15.09 -6.01
CA ASP A 50 -7.78 14.44 -4.90
C ASP A 50 -7.89 12.91 -4.94
N THR A 51 -8.94 12.36 -5.57
CA THR A 51 -9.16 10.93 -5.84
C THR A 51 -8.09 10.27 -6.70
N PHE A 52 -7.39 11.08 -7.50
CA PHE A 52 -6.36 10.71 -8.47
C PHE A 52 -6.81 9.67 -9.50
N ILE A 53 -6.95 8.41 -9.10
CA ILE A 53 -7.30 7.29 -9.97
C ILE A 53 -8.73 6.80 -9.71
N THR A 54 -9.49 6.60 -10.80
CA THR A 54 -10.64 5.68 -10.82
C THR A 54 -10.22 4.39 -11.51
N TRP A 55 -10.38 3.25 -10.84
CA TRP A 55 -9.95 1.94 -11.34
C TRP A 55 -11.15 1.01 -11.51
N TYR A 56 -11.34 0.57 -12.76
CA TYR A 56 -12.38 -0.36 -13.18
C TYR A 56 -11.93 -1.81 -13.02
N PRO A 57 -12.81 -2.72 -12.55
CA PRO A 57 -12.44 -4.10 -12.27
C PRO A 57 -12.10 -4.87 -13.54
N SER A 58 -10.93 -5.52 -13.56
CA SER A 58 -10.45 -6.37 -14.67
C SER A 58 -11.07 -7.78 -14.70
N ALA A 59 -12.13 -8.00 -13.93
CA ALA A 59 -12.83 -9.28 -13.83
C ALA A 59 -14.34 -9.07 -13.72
N GLY A 60 -15.10 -10.14 -13.96
CA GLY A 60 -16.57 -10.12 -13.92
C GLY A 60 -17.18 -9.25 -15.01
N PHE A 61 -16.61 -9.26 -16.22
CA PHE A 61 -17.17 -8.56 -17.37
C PHE A 61 -18.61 -8.99 -17.64
N HIS A 62 -19.47 -8.04 -18.01
CA HIS A 62 -20.89 -8.24 -18.28
C HIS A 62 -21.73 -8.76 -17.11
N GLN A 63 -21.16 -8.85 -15.90
CA GLN A 63 -21.95 -9.10 -14.70
C GLN A 63 -22.83 -7.88 -14.41
N PRO A 64 -24.00 -8.05 -13.78
CA PRO A 64 -24.91 -6.92 -13.54
C PRO A 64 -24.29 -5.85 -12.62
N ARG A 65 -23.35 -6.24 -11.75
CA ARG A 65 -22.71 -5.36 -10.76
C ARG A 65 -21.22 -5.66 -10.63
N GLY A 66 -20.47 -4.69 -10.13
CA GLY A 66 -19.05 -4.83 -9.84
C GLY A 66 -18.59 -3.80 -8.81
N VAL A 67 -17.36 -3.96 -8.34
CA VAL A 67 -16.70 -2.99 -7.45
C VAL A 67 -15.86 -2.05 -8.28
N ILE A 68 -16.18 -0.76 -8.23
CA ILE A 68 -15.37 0.32 -8.80
C ILE A 68 -14.55 0.95 -7.67
N VAL A 69 -13.25 1.14 -7.90
CA VAL A 69 -12.41 1.94 -7.00
C VAL A 69 -12.47 3.38 -7.50
N ALA A 70 -13.16 4.24 -6.76
CA ALA A 70 -13.45 5.63 -7.11
C ALA A 70 -12.39 6.63 -6.60
N GLY A 71 -11.34 6.12 -5.94
CA GLY A 71 -10.19 6.88 -5.54
C GLY A 71 -9.05 5.95 -5.16
N TYR A 72 -7.86 6.20 -5.68
CA TYR A 72 -6.64 5.51 -5.32
C TYR A 72 -5.46 6.47 -5.51
N SER A 73 -4.70 6.69 -4.43
CA SER A 73 -3.47 7.47 -4.44
C SER A 73 -2.44 6.91 -3.46
N PHE A 74 -1.20 7.34 -3.63
CA PHE A 74 -0.04 7.09 -2.77
C PHE A 74 0.25 8.29 -1.86
N ASP A 75 -0.79 9.07 -1.55
CA ASP A 75 -0.73 10.20 -0.63
C ASP A 75 -1.82 10.09 0.46
N GLY A 76 -1.78 11.02 1.42
CA GLY A 76 -2.72 11.08 2.55
C GLY A 76 -3.86 12.10 2.39
N ARG A 77 -4.06 12.73 1.22
CA ARG A 77 -4.96 13.89 1.08
C ARG A 77 -6.41 13.57 1.41
N MET A 78 -6.89 12.39 1.01
CA MET A 78 -8.25 11.95 1.34
C MET A 78 -8.39 11.55 2.81
N GLY A 79 -7.31 11.11 3.46
CA GLY A 79 -7.30 10.65 4.83
C GLY A 79 -7.62 11.72 5.87
N ALA A 80 -7.46 13.00 5.55
CA ALA A 80 -7.83 14.11 6.44
C ALA A 80 -9.36 14.36 6.52
N ARG A 81 -10.12 13.86 5.54
CA ARG A 81 -11.57 14.05 5.44
C ARG A 81 -12.32 13.02 6.29
N SER A 82 -13.55 13.36 6.71
CA SER A 82 -14.45 12.37 7.30
C SER A 82 -14.80 11.28 6.29
N PHE A 83 -15.22 10.10 6.75
CA PHE A 83 -15.64 9.03 5.84
C PHE A 83 -16.76 9.48 4.89
N ALA A 84 -17.74 10.23 5.41
CA ALA A 84 -18.84 10.76 4.60
C ALA A 84 -18.33 11.71 3.50
N ASP A 85 -17.38 12.60 3.82
CA ASP A 85 -16.79 13.53 2.87
C ASP A 85 -15.92 12.81 1.82
N GLN A 86 -15.17 11.77 2.23
CA GLN A 86 -14.42 10.93 1.29
C GLN A 86 -15.36 10.26 0.28
N VAL A 87 -16.47 9.70 0.77
CA VAL A 87 -17.49 9.05 -0.04
C VAL A 87 -18.16 10.03 -1.00
N ALA A 88 -18.59 11.19 -0.51
CA ALA A 88 -19.24 12.21 -1.33
C ALA A 88 -18.29 12.75 -2.41
N TYR A 89 -17.03 13.01 -2.05
CA TYR A 89 -16.03 13.51 -2.99
C TYR A 89 -15.72 12.48 -4.08
N ALA A 90 -15.54 11.21 -3.70
CA ALA A 90 -15.26 10.12 -4.65
C ALA A 90 -16.42 9.85 -5.60
N ARG A 91 -17.67 9.86 -5.11
CA ARG A 91 -18.86 9.82 -5.96
C ARG A 91 -18.89 10.97 -6.96
N GLY A 92 -18.61 12.19 -6.50
CA GLY A 92 -18.55 13.37 -7.36
C GLY A 92 -17.44 13.29 -8.42
N THR A 93 -16.33 12.62 -8.15
CA THR A 93 -15.32 12.31 -9.18
C THR A 93 -15.90 11.36 -10.23
N VAL A 94 -16.49 10.25 -9.81
CA VAL A 94 -17.05 9.26 -10.74
C VAL A 94 -18.18 9.86 -11.58
N ASP A 95 -19.03 10.72 -11.02
CA ASP A 95 -20.09 11.40 -11.77
C ASP A 95 -19.55 12.30 -12.89
N ARG A 96 -18.38 12.92 -12.69
CA ARG A 96 -17.74 13.71 -13.75
C ARG A 96 -17.19 12.86 -14.88
N LEU A 97 -16.74 11.64 -14.57
CA LEU A 97 -16.29 10.67 -15.56
C LEU A 97 -17.47 9.99 -16.27
N HIS A 98 -18.55 9.72 -15.53
CA HIS A 98 -19.74 9.02 -15.97
C HIS A 98 -21.01 9.78 -15.51
N PRO A 99 -21.44 10.80 -16.27
CA PRO A 99 -22.53 11.70 -15.88
C PRO A 99 -23.82 10.99 -15.47
N GLY A 100 -24.33 11.32 -14.29
CA GLY A 100 -25.61 10.83 -13.76
C GLY A 100 -25.55 9.44 -13.12
N LYS A 101 -24.36 8.82 -13.03
CA LYS A 101 -24.20 7.46 -12.49
C LYS A 101 -23.88 7.44 -10.99
N ALA A 102 -23.53 8.58 -10.36
CA ALA A 102 -23.16 8.60 -8.94
C ALA A 102 -24.24 8.08 -7.99
N GLY A 103 -25.52 8.20 -8.34
CA GLY A 103 -26.63 7.68 -7.54
C GLY A 103 -26.70 6.14 -7.50
N LEU A 104 -26.08 5.45 -8.46
CA LEU A 104 -26.11 3.99 -8.60
C LEU A 104 -25.06 3.28 -7.75
N MET A 105 -24.10 4.02 -7.21
CA MET A 105 -23.03 3.47 -6.37
C MET A 105 -23.58 3.21 -4.96
N THR A 106 -23.21 2.11 -4.33
CA THR A 106 -23.68 1.68 -3.00
C THR A 106 -22.55 1.05 -2.20
N ALA A 107 -22.79 0.74 -0.92
CA ALA A 107 -21.85 0.05 -0.03
C ALA A 107 -20.41 0.60 -0.06
N PRO A 108 -20.21 1.89 0.30
CA PRO A 108 -18.88 2.49 0.28
C PRO A 108 -17.93 1.81 1.27
N ILE A 109 -16.67 1.68 0.86
CA ILE A 109 -15.54 1.38 1.74
C ILE A 109 -14.41 2.38 1.46
N ALA A 110 -13.72 2.81 2.51
CA ALA A 110 -12.53 3.64 2.41
C ALA A 110 -11.45 3.09 3.35
N VAL A 111 -10.24 2.91 2.83
CA VAL A 111 -9.08 2.44 3.58
C VAL A 111 -7.97 3.47 3.43
N GLN A 112 -7.44 3.95 4.55
CA GLN A 112 -6.25 4.80 4.63
C GLN A 112 -5.15 4.01 5.34
N TRP A 113 -4.05 3.71 4.66
CA TRP A 113 -3.03 2.79 5.16
C TRP A 113 -2.31 3.32 6.41
N SER A 114 -2.07 4.63 6.52
CA SER A 114 -1.53 5.25 7.75
C SER A 114 -2.37 5.04 9.00
N LYS A 115 -3.68 4.77 8.84
CA LYS A 115 -4.62 4.55 9.94
C LYS A 115 -4.88 3.07 10.22
N MET A 116 -4.34 2.16 9.41
CA MET A 116 -4.52 0.73 9.60
C MET A 116 -3.61 0.20 10.71
N PRO A 117 -4.16 -0.38 11.79
CA PRO A 117 -3.36 -1.02 12.82
C PRO A 117 -2.41 -2.05 12.21
N TYR A 118 -1.20 -2.13 12.76
CA TYR A 118 -0.11 -3.02 12.31
C TYR A 118 0.52 -2.69 10.94
N SER A 119 -0.06 -1.77 10.16
CA SER A 119 0.56 -1.26 8.92
C SER A 119 1.14 0.15 9.12
N PHE A 120 0.32 1.10 9.59
CA PHE A 120 0.70 2.50 9.79
C PHE A 120 1.36 3.18 8.58
N GLY A 121 1.05 2.71 7.38
CA GLY A 121 1.52 3.23 6.10
C GLY A 121 1.48 2.15 5.01
N LEU A 122 1.87 2.56 3.80
CA LEU A 122 1.80 1.79 2.57
C LEU A 122 3.16 1.21 2.16
N GLU A 123 4.19 2.06 2.11
CA GLU A 123 5.51 1.71 1.56
C GLU A 123 6.65 2.44 2.28
N SER A 124 7.88 1.95 2.10
CA SER A 124 9.08 2.59 2.62
C SER A 124 10.08 2.89 1.50
N ASN A 125 10.64 4.10 1.52
CA ASN A 125 11.69 4.53 0.59
C ASN A 125 13.10 4.42 1.19
N MET A 126 13.29 3.63 2.26
CA MET A 126 14.55 3.54 3.00
C MET A 126 15.75 3.22 2.11
N ALA A 127 15.60 2.30 1.15
CA ALA A 127 16.70 1.90 0.26
C ALA A 127 17.28 3.08 -0.56
N SER A 128 16.45 4.07 -0.91
CA SER A 128 16.88 5.27 -1.64
C SER A 128 17.19 6.46 -0.73
N GLU A 129 16.42 6.65 0.34
CA GLU A 129 16.54 7.83 1.22
C GLU A 129 17.62 7.66 2.30
N ASN A 130 17.85 6.45 2.78
CA ASN A 130 18.81 6.14 3.85
C ASN A 130 19.58 4.83 3.54
N PRO A 131 20.44 4.80 2.50
CA PRO A 131 21.12 3.58 2.04
C PRO A 131 22.04 2.94 3.09
N ASP A 132 22.62 3.73 3.98
CA ASP A 132 23.44 3.23 5.08
C ASP A 132 22.60 2.46 6.11
N ASP A 133 21.43 3.00 6.48
CA ASP A 133 20.50 2.31 7.38
C ASP A 133 19.88 1.08 6.71
N TYR A 134 19.59 1.15 5.40
CA TYR A 134 19.14 0.00 4.62
C TYR A 134 20.17 -1.14 4.66
N THR A 135 21.46 -0.81 4.48
CA THR A 135 22.55 -1.78 4.54
C THR A 135 22.67 -2.36 5.96
N LEU A 136 22.67 -1.49 6.98
CA LEU A 136 22.76 -1.89 8.38
C LEU A 136 21.64 -2.84 8.82
N LEU A 137 20.40 -2.54 8.43
CA LEU A 137 19.22 -3.34 8.76
C LEU A 137 19.03 -4.55 7.84
N SER A 138 19.79 -4.61 6.73
CA SER A 138 19.85 -5.79 5.87
C SER A 138 20.70 -6.92 6.47
N ASP A 139 21.61 -6.56 7.36
CA ASP A 139 22.38 -7.50 8.16
C ASP A 139 21.59 -7.99 9.39
N GLY A 140 21.96 -9.15 9.91
CA GLY A 140 21.42 -9.66 11.16
C GLY A 140 21.97 -8.92 12.38
N ASP A 141 21.16 -8.79 13.42
CA ASP A 141 21.58 -8.34 14.76
C ASP A 141 21.59 -9.56 15.70
N GLY A 142 22.77 -10.18 15.84
CA GLY A 142 22.87 -11.46 16.54
C GLY A 142 21.93 -12.50 15.89
N PRO A 143 21.01 -13.17 16.64
CA PRO A 143 20.05 -14.14 16.10
C PRO A 143 18.88 -13.54 15.31
N PHE A 144 18.73 -12.22 15.28
CA PHE A 144 17.59 -11.55 14.67
C PHE A 144 17.89 -11.09 13.25
N TYR A 145 16.98 -11.37 12.33
CA TYR A 145 17.06 -10.91 10.94
C TYR A 145 15.77 -10.19 10.58
N PHE A 146 15.89 -9.03 9.94
CA PHE A 146 14.76 -8.24 9.49
C PHE A 146 14.42 -8.55 8.03
N ALA A 147 13.13 -8.69 7.73
CA ALA A 147 12.64 -8.94 6.38
C ALA A 147 11.36 -8.13 6.12
N GLY A 148 11.21 -7.67 4.88
CA GLY A 148 10.04 -6.94 4.43
C GLY A 148 10.32 -6.17 3.15
N GLU A 149 9.28 -5.62 2.54
CA GLU A 149 9.43 -4.84 1.30
C GLU A 149 10.42 -3.66 1.47
N HIS A 150 10.40 -2.98 2.62
CA HIS A 150 11.35 -1.93 3.03
C HIS A 150 12.83 -2.35 3.05
N LEU A 151 13.11 -3.65 3.05
CA LEU A 151 14.45 -4.24 2.95
C LEU A 151 14.65 -4.92 1.60
N SER A 152 14.18 -4.25 0.55
CA SER A 152 14.42 -4.54 -0.86
C SER A 152 14.57 -3.24 -1.65
N HIS A 153 15.11 -3.32 -2.86
CA HIS A 153 15.08 -2.20 -3.82
C HIS A 153 13.80 -2.16 -4.67
N VAL A 154 12.77 -2.95 -4.31
CA VAL A 154 11.52 -3.07 -5.06
C VAL A 154 10.35 -2.68 -4.15
N GLY A 155 10.27 -1.38 -3.83
CA GLY A 155 9.30 -0.82 -2.89
C GLY A 155 7.84 -0.89 -3.36
N ALA A 156 6.87 -0.91 -2.45
CA ALA A 156 5.43 -1.11 -2.66
C ALA A 156 5.01 -2.38 -3.43
N TRP A 157 5.94 -3.31 -3.72
CA TRP A 157 5.64 -4.54 -4.43
C TRP A 157 5.76 -5.77 -3.51
N GLN A 158 4.87 -6.73 -3.71
CA GLN A 158 4.99 -8.06 -3.09
C GLN A 158 6.33 -8.72 -3.40
N GLN A 159 6.86 -8.49 -4.61
CA GLN A 159 8.19 -8.95 -5.02
C GLN A 159 9.26 -8.51 -4.01
N GLY A 160 9.21 -7.26 -3.54
CA GLY A 160 10.16 -6.75 -2.55
C GLY A 160 10.16 -7.56 -1.26
N ALA A 161 8.97 -7.86 -0.73
CA ALA A 161 8.83 -8.69 0.47
C ALA A 161 9.34 -10.13 0.24
N PHE A 162 9.05 -10.73 -0.93
CA PHE A 162 9.53 -12.07 -1.26
C PHE A 162 11.05 -12.13 -1.39
N VAL A 163 11.67 -11.23 -2.14
CA VAL A 163 13.13 -11.26 -2.32
C VAL A 163 13.87 -10.97 -1.02
N SER A 164 13.34 -10.06 -0.19
CA SER A 164 13.88 -9.79 1.15
C SER A 164 13.82 -11.04 2.04
N SER A 165 12.70 -11.77 1.99
CA SER A 165 12.51 -13.02 2.74
C SER A 165 13.45 -14.12 2.26
N HIS A 166 13.60 -14.30 0.93
CA HIS A 166 14.55 -15.26 0.36
C HIS A 166 15.99 -14.98 0.79
N ARG A 167 16.40 -13.70 0.80
CA ARG A 167 17.71 -13.29 1.31
C ARG A 167 17.91 -13.70 2.76
N VAL A 168 16.95 -13.39 3.63
CA VAL A 168 17.04 -13.70 5.07
C VAL A 168 17.09 -15.20 5.33
N VAL A 169 16.29 -16.00 4.61
CA VAL A 169 16.36 -17.47 4.71
C VAL A 169 17.75 -17.99 4.31
N GLY A 170 18.37 -17.40 3.28
CA GLY A 170 19.74 -17.70 2.88
C GLY A 170 20.75 -17.42 4.00
N LEU A 171 20.70 -16.22 4.60
CA LEU A 171 21.59 -15.83 5.71
C LEU A 171 21.46 -16.77 6.93
N ILE A 172 20.23 -17.17 7.26
CA ILE A 172 19.97 -18.11 8.36
C ILE A 172 20.58 -19.48 8.04
N ALA A 173 20.40 -19.97 6.80
CA ALA A 173 20.96 -21.25 6.38
C ALA A 173 22.50 -21.25 6.37
N GLU A 174 23.13 -20.17 5.94
CA GLU A 174 24.59 -20.00 5.95
C GLU A 174 25.14 -20.01 7.38
N ARG A 175 24.50 -19.28 8.30
CA ARG A 175 24.86 -19.32 9.71
C ARG A 175 24.71 -20.69 10.33
N GLN A 176 23.64 -21.42 9.98
CA GLN A 176 23.46 -22.78 10.49
C GLN A 176 24.60 -23.71 10.04
N LYS A 177 25.07 -23.54 8.79
CA LYS A 177 26.21 -24.32 8.26
C LYS A 177 27.50 -23.96 8.99
N SER A 178 27.77 -22.68 9.24
CA SER A 178 29.00 -22.26 9.92
C SER A 178 29.07 -22.72 11.38
N LEU A 179 27.92 -22.84 12.06
CA LEU A 179 27.85 -23.38 13.43
C LEU A 179 28.07 -24.91 13.51
N LYS A 180 27.97 -25.62 12.37
CA LYS A 180 28.18 -27.07 12.29
C LYS A 180 29.58 -27.45 11.79
N ALA A 181 30.34 -26.49 11.27
CA ALA A 181 31.71 -26.66 10.81
C ALA A 181 32.68 -26.48 11.98
#